data_AF-Q570B5-F1
#
_entry.id   AF-Q570B5-F1
#
_cell.length_a   1.000
_cell.length_b   1.000
_cell.length_c   1.000
_cell.angle_alpha   90.00
_cell.angle_beta   90.00
_cell.angle_gamma   90.00
#
_symmetry.space_group_name_H-M   'P 1'
#
loop_
_entity.id
_entity.type
_entity.pdbx_description
1 polymer ?
#
loop_
_entity_poly.entity_id
_entity_poly.type
_entity_poly.pdbx_seq_one_letter_code
_entity_poly.pdbx_strand_id
1 'polypeptide(L)'
;KRKKTATDSIETALEEDAPGLLQVLIQQGVTVDELRLYGNEGGDVPSDDSLLNESFSELEDVISQLFYKRETGTKLLNSSFSKASRTSYCLTCLFSLIEQARYLQFRKWPVEWGWCRDLQSFIFVFERHNRIVMERPEYGYATYFFELSNTASIRWQVKRLVLAMKLASCGRYQLIENKPLLVGEDMTAGEAEVLIKYGWVANTGLGTMLNYRDRVYHDRKTQKPTSEWRSKISELLIDGYNSGTIVSTLIAPHDDDIDDAGLDMEDVKLEPY
;
A
#
# COMPACT_ATOMS: atom_id res chain seq x y z
N LYS A 1 -4.63 -27.38 2.26
CA LYS A 1 -3.25 -27.16 2.76
C LYS A 1 -2.26 -27.35 1.62
N ARG A 2 -1.89 -26.27 0.92
CA ARG A 2 -0.81 -26.27 -0.08
C ARG A 2 0.48 -25.92 0.70
N LYS A 3 1.50 -26.77 0.63
CA LYS A 3 2.81 -26.53 1.24
C LYS A 3 3.35 -25.19 0.73
N LYS A 4 3.50 -24.19 1.61
CA LYS A 4 4.33 -23.00 1.38
C LYS A 4 5.77 -23.51 1.31
N THR A 5 6.30 -23.73 0.11
CA THR A 5 7.74 -23.59 -0.10
C THR A 5 8.01 -22.09 0.05
N ALA A 6 8.62 -21.70 1.16
CA ALA A 6 9.20 -20.37 1.31
C ALA A 6 10.30 -20.28 0.25
N THR A 7 9.95 -19.72 -0.88
CA THR A 7 10.92 -19.42 -1.93
C THR A 7 11.58 -18.11 -1.53
N ASP A 8 12.79 -18.18 -0.99
CA ASP A 8 13.45 -17.03 -0.36
C ASP A 8 14.15 -16.09 -1.36
N SER A 9 14.33 -16.52 -2.62
CA SER A 9 14.99 -15.70 -3.64
C SER A 9 13.97 -14.95 -4.51
N ILE A 10 14.28 -13.68 -4.80
CA ILE A 10 13.48 -12.80 -5.66
C ILE A 10 13.36 -13.34 -7.08
N GLU A 11 14.39 -14.03 -7.58
CA GLU A 11 14.43 -14.60 -8.92
C GLU A 11 13.40 -15.70 -9.07
N THR A 12 13.37 -16.62 -8.10
CA THR A 12 12.45 -17.74 -8.14
C THR A 12 11.01 -17.25 -7.90
N ALA A 13 10.82 -16.26 -7.01
CA ALA A 13 9.52 -15.63 -6.82
C ALA A 13 8.98 -14.99 -8.11
N LEU A 14 9.80 -14.20 -8.81
CA LEU A 14 9.40 -13.56 -10.08
C LEU A 14 9.16 -14.57 -11.20
N GLU A 15 9.98 -15.64 -11.31
CA GLU A 15 9.77 -16.66 -12.33
C GLU A 15 8.49 -17.48 -12.09
N GLU A 16 8.15 -17.75 -10.83
CA GLU A 16 6.88 -18.42 -10.47
C GLU A 16 5.66 -17.50 -10.67
N ASP A 17 5.76 -16.25 -10.24
CA ASP A 17 4.62 -15.34 -10.14
C ASP A 17 4.36 -14.56 -11.45
N ALA A 18 5.42 -14.22 -12.20
CA ALA A 18 5.39 -13.42 -13.43
C ALA A 18 6.45 -13.90 -14.45
N PRO A 19 6.27 -15.09 -15.06
CA PRO A 19 7.28 -15.71 -15.92
C PRO A 19 7.82 -14.77 -17.02
N GLY A 20 9.14 -14.77 -17.18
CA GLY A 20 9.85 -13.96 -18.18
C GLY A 20 10.01 -12.48 -17.85
N LEU A 21 9.32 -11.94 -16.83
CA LEU A 21 9.45 -10.53 -16.44
C LEU A 21 10.84 -10.20 -15.92
N LEU A 22 11.43 -11.09 -15.10
CA LEU A 22 12.78 -10.92 -14.58
C LEU A 22 13.81 -10.81 -15.71
N GLN A 23 13.68 -11.64 -16.75
CA GLN A 23 14.59 -11.59 -17.89
C GLN A 23 14.52 -10.24 -18.62
N VAL A 24 13.32 -9.69 -18.79
CA VAL A 24 13.11 -8.36 -19.39
C VAL A 24 13.75 -7.27 -18.53
N LEU A 25 13.63 -7.34 -17.21
CA LEU A 25 14.25 -6.40 -16.29
C LEU A 25 15.78 -6.45 -16.39
N ILE A 26 16.37 -7.64 -16.36
CA ILE A 26 17.83 -7.83 -16.49
C ILE A 26 18.34 -7.28 -17.83
N GLN A 27 17.62 -7.53 -18.93
CA GLN A 27 17.96 -6.97 -20.25
C GLN A 27 17.94 -5.43 -20.29
N GLN A 28 17.18 -4.80 -19.39
CA GLN A 28 17.13 -3.35 -19.21
C GLN A 28 18.07 -2.85 -18.10
N GLY A 29 18.99 -3.71 -17.65
CA GLY A 29 20.04 -3.40 -16.69
C GLY A 29 19.60 -3.42 -15.24
N VAL A 30 18.47 -4.04 -14.90
CA VAL A 30 18.06 -4.29 -13.49
C VAL A 30 18.90 -5.42 -12.92
N THR A 31 19.52 -5.16 -11.76
CA THR A 31 20.25 -6.18 -11.02
C THR A 31 19.33 -6.82 -9.98
N VAL A 32 19.64 -8.05 -9.57
CA VAL A 32 18.88 -8.72 -8.52
C VAL A 32 19.06 -7.99 -7.18
N ASP A 33 20.25 -7.46 -6.93
CA ASP A 33 20.61 -6.79 -5.67
C ASP A 33 19.84 -5.49 -5.42
N GLU A 34 19.29 -4.83 -6.47
CA GLU A 34 18.43 -3.65 -6.28
C GLU A 34 16.98 -4.00 -5.90
N LEU A 35 16.58 -5.28 -5.99
CA LEU A 35 15.22 -5.73 -5.73
C LEU A 35 15.03 -6.29 -4.32
N ARG A 36 13.99 -5.81 -3.63
CA ARG A 36 13.48 -6.43 -2.41
C ARG A 36 12.42 -7.49 -2.71
N LEU A 37 12.20 -8.39 -1.75
CA LEU A 37 11.06 -9.31 -1.76
C LEU A 37 10.12 -8.96 -0.60
N TYR A 38 8.95 -8.42 -0.93
CA TYR A 38 7.91 -8.08 0.04
C TYR A 38 6.96 -9.27 0.26
N GLY A 39 6.56 -9.48 1.51
CA GLY A 39 5.62 -10.55 1.90
C GLY A 39 6.26 -11.88 2.32
N ASN A 40 7.60 -11.95 2.43
CA ASN A 40 8.25 -13.04 3.16
C ASN A 40 8.38 -12.63 4.63
N GLU A 41 7.48 -13.16 5.47
CA GLU A 41 7.58 -13.05 6.93
C GLU A 41 8.78 -13.89 7.39
N GLY A 42 9.97 -13.30 7.35
CA GLY A 42 11.21 -13.95 7.80
C GLY A 42 12.46 -13.07 7.81
N GLY A 43 12.35 -11.76 7.54
CA GLY A 43 13.47 -10.84 7.65
C GLY A 43 13.53 -10.18 9.03
N ASP A 44 14.26 -10.81 9.95
CA ASP A 44 14.68 -10.25 11.23
C ASP A 44 15.60 -9.03 10.99
N VAL A 45 15.01 -7.85 11.00
CA VAL A 45 15.71 -6.65 11.43
C VAL A 45 15.01 -6.25 12.72
N PRO A 46 15.69 -6.30 13.89
CA PRO A 46 15.11 -5.83 15.13
C PRO A 46 14.87 -4.33 14.95
N SER A 47 13.62 -3.99 14.73
CA SER A 47 13.13 -2.62 14.70
C SER A 47 12.36 -2.44 16.00
N ASP A 48 12.71 -1.40 16.75
CA ASP A 48 12.07 -0.98 18.01
C ASP A 48 10.66 -0.38 17.78
N ASP A 49 9.93 -0.94 16.81
CA ASP A 49 8.60 -0.47 16.43
C ASP A 49 7.58 -1.41 17.06
N SER A 50 7.02 -0.98 18.19
CA SER A 50 5.98 -1.70 18.92
C SER A 50 4.82 -2.12 18.01
N LEU A 51 4.50 -1.34 16.98
CA LEU A 51 3.45 -1.65 16.01
C LEU A 51 3.81 -2.80 15.05
N LEU A 52 5.09 -3.10 14.83
CA LEU A 52 5.49 -4.25 14.02
C LEU A 52 5.28 -5.59 14.75
N ASN A 53 5.29 -5.55 16.09
CA ASN A 53 4.99 -6.70 16.94
C ASN A 53 3.48 -6.96 17.05
N GLU A 54 2.65 -5.97 16.72
CA GLU A 54 1.21 -6.18 16.64
C GLU A 54 0.87 -7.13 15.48
N SER A 55 0.11 -8.17 15.82
CA SER A 55 -0.45 -9.05 14.81
C SER A 55 -1.56 -8.32 14.05
N PHE A 56 -1.51 -8.37 12.72
CA PHE A 56 -2.56 -7.79 11.88
C PHE A 56 -3.80 -8.71 11.78
N SER A 57 -3.89 -9.76 12.61
CA SER A 57 -4.98 -10.74 12.55
C SER A 57 -6.37 -10.12 12.69
N GLU A 58 -6.54 -9.16 13.62
CA GLU A 58 -7.83 -8.48 13.80
C GLU A 58 -8.22 -7.67 12.56
N LEU A 59 -7.26 -6.99 11.95
CA LEU A 59 -7.49 -6.25 10.70
C LEU A 59 -7.84 -7.21 9.56
N GLU A 60 -7.11 -8.33 9.45
CA GLU A 60 -7.39 -9.37 8.46
C GLU A 60 -8.81 -9.94 8.62
N ASP A 61 -9.24 -10.21 9.85
CA ASP A 61 -10.57 -10.71 10.15
C ASP A 61 -11.66 -9.70 9.77
N VAL A 62 -11.51 -8.43 10.18
CA VAL A 62 -12.47 -7.37 9.87
C VAL A 62 -12.57 -7.15 8.36
N ILE A 63 -11.44 -7.02 7.66
CA ILE A 63 -11.44 -6.81 6.21
C ILE A 63 -12.05 -8.03 5.49
N SER A 64 -11.72 -9.24 5.91
CA SER A 64 -12.29 -10.47 5.35
C SER A 64 -13.81 -10.53 5.53
N GLN A 65 -14.31 -10.17 6.71
CA GLN A 65 -15.75 -10.12 6.98
C GLN A 65 -16.48 -9.07 6.13
N LEU A 66 -15.90 -7.87 5.95
CA LEU A 66 -16.48 -6.81 5.12
C LEU A 66 -16.67 -7.26 3.67
N PHE A 67 -15.67 -7.93 3.09
CA PHE A 67 -15.78 -8.42 1.72
C PHE A 67 -16.70 -9.65 1.61
N TYR A 68 -16.69 -10.55 2.59
CA TYR A 68 -17.60 -11.71 2.64
C TYR A 68 -19.09 -11.31 2.74
N LYS A 69 -19.43 -10.36 3.63
CA LYS A 69 -20.80 -9.83 3.76
C LYS A 69 -21.31 -9.22 2.45
N ARG A 70 -20.43 -8.56 1.70
CA ARG A 70 -20.81 -7.88 0.45
C ARG A 70 -20.98 -8.86 -0.73
N GLU A 71 -20.16 -9.92 -0.80
CA GLU A 71 -20.31 -11.00 -1.79
C GLU A 71 -21.65 -11.74 -1.67
N THR A 72 -22.10 -11.97 -0.43
CA THR A 72 -23.38 -12.65 -0.18
C THR A 72 -24.60 -11.76 -0.45
N GLY A 73 -24.45 -10.43 -0.42
CA GLY A 73 -25.53 -9.46 -0.64
C GLY A 73 -25.71 -8.96 -2.08
N THR A 74 -24.70 -9.08 -2.95
CA THR A 74 -24.77 -8.64 -4.35
C THR A 74 -24.42 -9.75 -5.33
N LYS A 75 -25.37 -10.12 -6.20
CA LYS A 75 -25.09 -10.92 -7.41
C LYS A 75 -24.22 -10.08 -8.35
N LEU A 76 -22.91 -10.07 -8.13
CA LEU A 76 -21.99 -9.38 -9.01
C LEU A 76 -21.20 -10.38 -9.83
N LEU A 77 -21.29 -10.18 -11.14
CA LEU A 77 -20.64 -10.95 -12.19
C LEU A 77 -19.18 -11.18 -11.85
N ASN A 78 -18.85 -12.44 -11.59
CA ASN A 78 -17.48 -12.93 -11.68
C ASN A 78 -16.98 -12.59 -13.09
N SER A 79 -16.20 -11.52 -13.22
CA SER A 79 -15.34 -11.35 -14.37
C SER A 79 -14.22 -12.37 -14.24
N SER A 80 -14.53 -13.62 -14.62
CA SER A 80 -13.52 -14.62 -14.89
C SER A 80 -12.73 -14.09 -16.10
N PHE A 81 -11.64 -13.39 -15.84
CA PHE A 81 -10.63 -13.12 -16.86
C PHE A 81 -10.15 -14.49 -17.36
N SER A 82 -10.50 -14.81 -18.61
CA SER A 82 -10.07 -16.02 -19.26
C SER A 82 -8.55 -16.00 -19.38
N LYS A 83 -7.89 -16.88 -18.61
CA LYS A 83 -6.47 -17.22 -18.75
C LYS A 83 -6.26 -17.87 -20.11
N ALA A 84 -6.03 -17.09 -21.16
CA ALA A 84 -5.65 -17.66 -22.47
C ALA A 84 -4.79 -16.75 -23.38
N SER A 85 -4.55 -15.47 -23.06
CA SER A 85 -3.58 -14.66 -23.82
C SER A 85 -2.35 -14.39 -22.97
N ARG A 86 -1.15 -14.63 -23.51
CA ARG A 86 0.14 -14.26 -22.90
C ARG A 86 0.01 -12.90 -22.20
N THR A 87 0.22 -12.88 -20.89
CA THR A 87 0.21 -11.65 -20.10
C THR A 87 1.10 -10.62 -20.79
N SER A 88 0.51 -9.50 -21.20
CA SER A 88 1.24 -8.42 -21.84
C SER A 88 1.46 -7.34 -20.80
N TYR A 89 2.71 -6.93 -20.64
CA TYR A 89 3.10 -5.98 -19.62
C TYR A 89 3.14 -4.54 -20.16
N CYS A 90 2.62 -3.59 -19.38
CA CYS A 90 2.89 -2.16 -19.46
C CYS A 90 4.26 -1.86 -18.83
N LEU A 91 5.33 -2.16 -19.56
CA LEU A 91 6.70 -1.91 -19.07
C LEU A 91 7.03 -0.41 -18.99
N THR A 92 6.24 0.45 -19.64
CA THR A 92 6.49 1.90 -19.64
C THR A 92 6.32 2.51 -18.25
N CYS A 93 5.25 2.16 -17.52
CA CYS A 93 5.01 2.65 -16.16
C CYS A 93 6.08 2.11 -15.20
N LEU A 94 6.34 0.79 -15.25
CA LEU A 94 7.37 0.15 -14.45
C LEU A 94 8.76 0.79 -14.66
N PHE A 95 9.21 0.95 -15.90
CA PHE A 95 10.51 1.57 -16.15
C PHE A 95 10.54 3.05 -15.79
N SER A 96 9.43 3.78 -15.93
CA SER A 96 9.36 5.15 -15.43
C SER A 96 9.62 5.23 -13.93
N LEU A 97 9.11 4.28 -13.13
CA LEU A 97 9.35 4.24 -11.69
C LEU A 97 10.78 3.81 -11.36
N ILE A 98 11.32 2.82 -12.08
CA ILE A 98 12.70 2.35 -11.91
C ILE A 98 13.70 3.47 -12.21
N GLU A 99 13.48 4.23 -13.29
CA GLU A 99 14.31 5.40 -13.64
C GLU A 99 14.31 6.44 -12.51
N GLN A 100 13.14 6.74 -11.93
CA GLN A 100 13.05 7.66 -10.80
C GLN A 100 13.73 7.11 -9.54
N ALA A 101 13.56 5.81 -9.24
CA ALA A 101 14.23 5.17 -8.11
C ALA A 101 15.75 5.23 -8.26
N ARG A 102 16.28 4.89 -9.43
CA ARG A 102 17.72 4.97 -9.72
C ARG A 102 18.25 6.39 -9.65
N TYR A 103 17.50 7.37 -10.15
CA TYR A 103 17.87 8.78 -10.02
C TYR A 103 18.03 9.17 -8.55
N LEU A 104 17.12 8.74 -7.68
CA LEU A 104 17.21 8.99 -6.24
C LEU A 104 18.36 8.24 -5.57
N GLN A 105 18.59 6.98 -5.93
CA GLN A 105 19.74 6.22 -5.44
C GLN A 105 21.07 6.90 -5.82
N PHE A 106 21.18 7.39 -7.06
CA PHE A 106 22.33 8.18 -7.51
C PHE A 106 22.53 9.46 -6.68
N ARG A 107 21.43 10.09 -6.26
CA ARG A 107 21.43 11.25 -5.35
C ARG A 107 21.63 10.86 -3.87
N LYS A 108 21.84 9.58 -3.56
CA LYS A 108 21.94 9.02 -2.21
C LYS A 108 20.70 9.33 -1.35
N TRP A 109 19.54 9.39 -1.97
CA TRP A 109 18.27 9.56 -1.28
C TRP A 109 17.64 8.21 -0.98
N PRO A 110 16.95 8.07 0.16
CA PRO A 110 16.30 6.82 0.53
C PRO A 110 15.20 6.48 -0.47
N VAL A 111 15.35 5.31 -1.07
CA VAL A 111 14.36 4.69 -1.95
C VAL A 111 14.64 3.20 -1.97
N GLU A 112 13.57 2.42 -1.88
CA GLU A 112 13.62 0.97 -2.04
C GLU A 112 12.47 0.51 -2.92
N TRP A 113 12.65 -0.61 -3.58
CA TRP A 113 11.60 -1.21 -4.39
C TRP A 113 11.83 -2.70 -4.57
N GLY A 114 10.77 -3.41 -4.96
CA GLY A 114 10.84 -4.86 -5.01
C GLY A 114 9.52 -5.52 -5.38
N TRP A 115 9.56 -6.84 -5.50
CA TRP A 115 8.38 -7.65 -5.84
C TRP A 115 7.61 -8.05 -4.57
N CYS A 116 6.30 -7.89 -4.60
CA CYS A 116 5.39 -8.39 -3.58
C CYS A 116 4.64 -9.60 -4.13
N ARG A 117 4.89 -10.79 -3.57
CA ARG A 117 4.27 -12.05 -4.04
C ARG A 117 2.76 -12.06 -3.79
N ASP A 118 2.36 -11.64 -2.60
CA ASP A 118 0.95 -11.59 -2.17
C ASP A 118 0.09 -10.73 -3.10
N LEU A 119 0.68 -9.63 -3.62
CA LEU A 119 0.00 -8.73 -4.52
C LEU A 119 0.32 -8.96 -5.99
N GLN A 120 1.31 -9.80 -6.31
CA GLN A 120 1.96 -9.90 -7.63
C GLN A 120 2.17 -8.52 -8.28
N SER A 121 2.78 -7.61 -7.51
CA SER A 121 3.03 -6.20 -7.88
C SER A 121 4.44 -5.82 -7.48
N PHE A 122 5.00 -4.81 -8.14
CA PHE A 122 6.11 -4.06 -7.57
C PHE A 122 5.61 -3.08 -6.51
N ILE A 123 6.35 -2.96 -5.42
CA ILE A 123 6.19 -1.90 -4.43
C ILE A 123 7.43 -1.01 -4.51
N PHE A 124 7.24 0.30 -4.57
CA PHE A 124 8.27 1.31 -4.46
C PHE A 124 7.98 2.18 -3.24
N VAL A 125 9.00 2.50 -2.46
CA VAL A 125 8.95 3.45 -1.36
C VAL A 125 9.82 4.64 -1.72
N PHE A 126 9.19 5.75 -2.09
CA PHE A 126 9.86 7.02 -2.36
C PHE A 126 9.74 7.93 -1.13
N GLU A 127 10.56 7.68 -0.12
CA GLU A 127 10.49 8.39 1.17
C GLU A 127 10.52 9.91 1.00
N ARG A 128 11.46 10.42 0.20
CA ARG A 128 11.59 11.86 -0.08
C ARG A 128 10.41 12.47 -0.83
N HIS A 129 9.65 11.64 -1.54
CA HIS A 129 8.44 12.10 -2.23
C HIS A 129 7.18 11.84 -1.40
N ASN A 130 7.29 11.34 -0.16
CA ASN A 130 6.14 10.98 0.66
C ASN A 130 5.16 10.04 -0.07
N ARG A 131 5.70 9.07 -0.84
CA ARG A 131 4.90 8.10 -1.62
C ARG A 131 5.30 6.65 -1.39
N ILE A 132 4.30 5.80 -1.20
CA ILE A 132 4.38 4.38 -1.54
C ILE A 132 3.67 4.21 -2.90
N VAL A 133 4.29 3.48 -3.82
CA VAL A 133 3.73 3.22 -5.14
C VAL A 133 3.62 1.72 -5.36
N MET A 134 2.43 1.24 -5.72
CA MET A 134 2.19 -0.15 -6.09
C MET A 134 1.97 -0.25 -7.60
N GLU A 135 2.88 -0.91 -8.31
CA GLU A 135 2.86 -1.07 -9.75
C GLU A 135 2.51 -2.51 -10.15
N ARG A 136 1.35 -2.67 -10.79
CA ARG A 136 0.92 -3.93 -11.43
C ARG A 136 1.23 -3.84 -12.92
N PRO A 137 2.35 -4.38 -13.41
CA PRO A 137 2.85 -4.07 -14.74
C PRO A 137 2.04 -4.73 -15.86
N GLU A 138 0.86 -5.30 -15.61
CA GLU A 138 0.00 -5.95 -16.61
C GLU A 138 -0.98 -4.94 -17.22
N TYR A 139 -1.27 -5.03 -18.53
CA TYR A 139 -2.33 -4.20 -19.14
C TYR A 139 -3.71 -4.53 -18.56
N GLY A 140 -4.55 -3.51 -18.41
CA GLY A 140 -5.84 -3.61 -17.71
C GLY A 140 -5.75 -3.36 -16.20
N TYR A 141 -4.53 -3.20 -15.67
CA TYR A 141 -4.28 -2.77 -14.29
C TYR A 141 -3.82 -1.31 -14.24
N ALA A 142 -3.21 -0.90 -13.12
CA ALA A 142 -2.79 0.47 -12.88
C ALA A 142 -1.59 0.53 -11.92
N THR A 143 -0.87 1.64 -11.97
CA THR A 143 0.03 2.13 -10.93
C THR A 143 -0.78 2.87 -9.86
N TYR A 144 -0.65 2.51 -8.59
CA TYR A 144 -1.36 3.15 -7.47
C TYR A 144 -0.40 3.93 -6.59
N PHE A 145 -0.82 5.12 -6.16
CA PHE A 145 -0.04 6.02 -5.32
C PHE A 145 -0.72 6.19 -3.98
N PHE A 146 0.07 6.07 -2.92
CA PHE A 146 -0.35 6.22 -1.53
C PHE A 146 0.59 7.21 -0.84
N GLU A 147 0.06 8.04 0.06
CA GLU A 147 0.88 8.98 0.83
C GLU A 147 1.54 8.30 2.03
N LEU A 148 2.81 8.60 2.25
CA LEU A 148 3.49 8.20 3.48
C LEU A 148 3.00 9.04 4.66
N SER A 149 2.77 8.37 5.78
CA SER A 149 2.54 8.99 7.08
C SER A 149 3.83 8.99 7.93
N ASN A 150 3.95 9.93 8.88
CA ASN A 150 4.97 9.94 9.94
C ASN A 150 4.48 9.23 11.20
N THR A 151 3.20 8.88 11.27
CA THR A 151 2.59 8.30 12.47
C THR A 151 2.88 6.81 12.64
N ALA A 152 3.43 6.15 11.62
CA ALA A 152 3.85 4.76 11.66
C ALA A 152 5.10 4.54 10.81
N SER A 153 5.88 3.50 11.08
CA SER A 153 7.03 3.19 10.23
C SER A 153 6.60 2.82 8.81
N ILE A 154 7.50 3.05 7.85
CA ILE A 154 7.31 2.66 6.45
C ILE A 154 7.00 1.16 6.34
N ARG A 155 7.72 0.32 7.12
CA ARG A 155 7.53 -1.13 7.10
C ARG A 155 6.12 -1.51 7.56
N TRP A 156 5.61 -0.87 8.61
CA TRP A 156 4.24 -1.07 9.07
C TRP A 156 3.22 -0.62 8.02
N GLN A 157 3.43 0.54 7.41
CA GLN A 157 2.56 1.07 6.35
C GLN A 157 2.52 0.14 5.12
N VAL A 158 3.66 -0.43 4.72
CA VAL A 158 3.74 -1.42 3.63
C VAL A 158 3.02 -2.72 4.03
N LYS A 159 3.17 -3.22 5.26
CA LYS A 159 2.46 -4.42 5.75
C LYS A 159 0.95 -4.21 5.72
N ARG A 160 0.47 -3.07 6.21
CA ARG A 160 -0.94 -2.64 6.15
C ARG A 160 -1.46 -2.61 4.71
N LEU A 161 -0.70 -1.99 3.81
CA LEU A 161 -1.04 -1.91 2.39
C LEU A 161 -1.15 -3.30 1.76
N VAL A 162 -0.16 -4.17 1.97
CA VAL A 162 -0.15 -5.53 1.43
C VAL A 162 -1.36 -6.33 1.89
N LEU A 163 -1.65 -6.30 3.18
CA LEU A 163 -2.78 -7.04 3.75
C LEU A 163 -4.12 -6.53 3.19
N ALA A 164 -4.36 -5.22 3.22
CA ALA A 164 -5.62 -4.66 2.74
C ALA A 164 -5.83 -4.92 1.24
N MET A 165 -4.78 -4.75 0.44
CA MET A 165 -4.84 -4.96 -1.01
C MET A 165 -4.99 -6.45 -1.39
N LYS A 166 -4.41 -7.36 -0.59
CA LYS A 166 -4.51 -8.80 -0.78
C LYS A 166 -5.93 -9.29 -0.52
N LEU A 167 -6.55 -8.83 0.57
CA LEU A 167 -7.91 -9.25 0.95
C LEU A 167 -9.00 -8.62 0.07
N ALA A 168 -8.73 -7.47 -0.54
CA ALA A 168 -9.60 -6.85 -1.55
C ALA A 168 -9.60 -7.61 -2.91
N SER A 169 -9.10 -8.85 -2.97
CA SER A 169 -9.02 -9.65 -4.20
C SER A 169 -10.38 -9.97 -4.81
N CYS A 170 -11.47 -9.82 -4.05
CA CYS A 170 -12.84 -9.74 -4.56
C CYS A 170 -13.27 -8.27 -4.75
N GLY A 171 -12.73 -7.65 -5.80
CA GLY A 171 -13.11 -6.31 -6.22
C GLY A 171 -12.21 -5.20 -5.68
N ARG A 172 -10.91 -5.23 -6.07
CA ARG A 172 -9.96 -4.11 -5.95
C ARG A 172 -10.59 -2.75 -6.31
N TYR A 173 -11.54 -2.76 -7.24
CA TYR A 173 -12.38 -1.62 -7.61
C TYR A 173 -13.01 -0.91 -6.40
N GLN A 174 -13.47 -1.59 -5.36
CA GLN A 174 -14.21 -0.98 -4.25
C GLN A 174 -13.32 -0.19 -3.29
N LEU A 175 -12.11 -0.70 -3.04
CA LEU A 175 -11.08 0.03 -2.29
C LEU A 175 -10.66 1.29 -3.06
N ILE A 176 -10.58 1.18 -4.40
CA ILE A 176 -10.18 2.28 -5.28
C ILE A 176 -11.32 3.28 -5.55
N GLU A 177 -12.57 2.82 -5.60
CA GLU A 177 -13.77 3.66 -5.63
C GLU A 177 -13.90 4.45 -4.34
N ASN A 178 -13.25 3.97 -3.27
CA ASN A 178 -13.29 4.57 -1.95
C ASN A 178 -14.73 4.80 -1.48
N LYS A 179 -15.63 3.86 -1.79
CA LYS A 179 -17.03 3.96 -1.39
C LYS A 179 -17.10 4.03 0.15
N PRO A 180 -17.83 4.99 0.73
CA PRO A 180 -18.00 5.08 2.17
C PRO A 180 -18.46 3.76 2.78
N LEU A 181 -17.88 3.42 3.94
CA LEU A 181 -18.35 2.34 4.80
C LEU A 181 -18.98 2.96 6.05
N LEU A 182 -20.28 2.79 6.23
CA LEU A 182 -21.03 3.44 7.30
C LEU A 182 -21.10 2.57 8.56
N VAL A 183 -20.76 3.16 9.70
CA VAL A 183 -20.86 2.48 11.00
C VAL A 183 -22.34 2.33 11.38
N GLY A 184 -22.76 1.11 11.70
CA GLY A 184 -24.14 0.73 11.99
C GLY A 184 -24.90 0.18 10.77
N GLU A 185 -24.41 0.41 9.55
CA GLU A 185 -25.01 -0.13 8.32
C GLU A 185 -24.13 -1.21 7.68
N ASP A 186 -22.88 -0.85 7.33
CA ASP A 186 -21.93 -1.75 6.67
C ASP A 186 -21.09 -2.54 7.68
N MET A 187 -20.88 -1.99 8.88
CA MET A 187 -20.04 -2.56 9.93
C MET A 187 -20.52 -2.18 11.34
N THR A 188 -20.11 -2.97 12.32
CA THR A 188 -20.33 -2.72 13.76
C THR A 188 -19.35 -1.67 14.30
N ALA A 189 -19.65 -1.13 15.48
CA ALA A 189 -18.76 -0.19 16.17
C ALA A 189 -17.39 -0.80 16.50
N GLY A 190 -17.34 -2.09 16.89
CA GLY A 190 -16.08 -2.79 17.16
C GLY A 190 -15.24 -3.02 15.89
N GLU A 191 -15.87 -3.37 14.77
CA GLU A 191 -15.17 -3.45 13.47
C GLU A 191 -14.61 -2.07 13.05
N ALA A 192 -15.38 -1.00 13.28
CA ALA A 192 -14.97 0.37 13.02
C ALA A 192 -13.76 0.80 13.87
N GLU A 193 -13.76 0.46 15.15
CA GLU A 193 -12.67 0.74 16.09
C GLU A 193 -11.35 0.09 15.63
N VAL A 194 -11.41 -1.16 15.18
CA VAL A 194 -10.27 -1.84 14.56
C VAL A 194 -9.78 -1.07 13.34
N LEU A 195 -10.65 -0.73 12.38
CA LEU A 195 -10.22 0.02 11.19
C LEU A 195 -9.60 1.39 11.53
N ILE A 196 -10.17 2.11 12.51
CA ILE A 196 -9.65 3.40 12.99
C ILE A 196 -8.25 3.26 13.56
N LYS A 197 -7.98 2.20 14.35
CA LYS A 197 -6.62 1.89 14.84
C LYS A 197 -5.60 1.80 13.71
N TYR A 198 -6.02 1.30 12.54
CA TYR A 198 -5.18 1.19 11.36
C TYR A 198 -5.23 2.41 10.42
N GLY A 199 -5.79 3.54 10.87
CA GLY A 199 -5.76 4.83 10.16
C GLY A 199 -6.96 5.09 9.25
N TRP A 200 -8.01 4.26 9.30
CA TRP A 200 -9.26 4.56 8.61
C TRP A 200 -9.99 5.75 9.26
N VAL A 201 -10.58 6.62 8.45
CA VAL A 201 -11.45 7.69 8.95
C VAL A 201 -12.90 7.20 8.92
N ALA A 202 -13.60 7.26 10.05
CA ALA A 202 -14.97 6.77 10.17
C ALA A 202 -15.89 7.33 9.07
N ASN A 203 -16.77 6.49 8.54
CA ASN A 203 -17.73 6.83 7.47
C ASN A 203 -17.08 7.27 6.15
N THR A 204 -15.81 6.95 5.94
CA THR A 204 -15.13 7.09 4.65
C THR A 204 -14.89 5.72 4.01
N GLY A 205 -14.37 5.66 2.78
CA GLY A 205 -13.94 4.40 2.22
C GLY A 205 -12.58 3.96 2.77
N LEU A 206 -12.19 2.70 2.49
CA LEU A 206 -10.90 2.14 2.93
C LEU A 206 -9.67 2.84 2.32
N GLY A 207 -9.86 3.74 1.35
CA GLY A 207 -8.77 4.54 0.79
C GLY A 207 -8.11 5.45 1.83
N THR A 208 -8.84 5.94 2.83
CA THR A 208 -8.27 6.76 3.92
C THR A 208 -7.33 5.93 4.80
N MET A 209 -7.70 4.69 5.10
CA MET A 209 -6.85 3.75 5.83
C MET A 209 -5.52 3.51 5.12
N LEU A 210 -5.47 3.63 3.78
CA LEU A 210 -4.25 3.39 3.02
C LEU A 210 -3.55 4.67 2.57
N ASN A 211 -4.07 5.84 2.93
CA ASN A 211 -3.64 7.13 2.40
C ASN A 211 -3.65 7.17 0.86
N TYR A 212 -4.69 6.60 0.23
CA TYR A 212 -4.79 6.53 -1.22
C TYR A 212 -4.83 7.93 -1.86
N ARG A 213 -3.96 8.17 -2.85
CA ARG A 213 -3.80 9.47 -3.50
C ARG A 213 -4.38 9.52 -4.91
N ASP A 214 -3.90 8.65 -5.80
CA ASP A 214 -4.35 8.55 -7.20
C ASP A 214 -3.85 7.25 -7.86
N ARG A 215 -4.20 7.02 -9.14
CA ARG A 215 -3.68 5.95 -10.00
C ARG A 215 -3.42 6.37 -11.44
N VAL A 216 -2.58 5.59 -12.12
CA VAL A 216 -2.31 5.66 -13.57
C VAL A 216 -2.73 4.36 -14.22
N TYR A 217 -3.74 4.39 -15.11
CA TYR A 217 -4.29 3.19 -15.73
C TYR A 217 -3.47 2.73 -16.93
N HIS A 218 -3.20 1.42 -16.99
CA HIS A 218 -2.49 0.76 -18.08
C HIS A 218 -3.47 0.36 -19.18
N ASP A 219 -3.99 1.36 -19.90
CA ASP A 219 -4.91 1.10 -21.00
C ASP A 219 -4.18 0.96 -22.33
N ARG A 220 -4.33 -0.21 -22.95
CA ARG A 220 -3.78 -0.52 -24.28
C ARG A 220 -4.58 0.12 -25.42
N LYS A 221 -5.87 0.44 -25.19
CA LYS A 221 -6.83 0.82 -26.25
C LYS A 221 -6.89 2.31 -26.52
N THR A 222 -6.70 3.15 -25.51
CA THR A 222 -6.86 4.61 -25.65
C THR A 222 -5.74 5.30 -26.44
N GLN A 223 -4.72 4.59 -26.93
CA GLN A 223 -3.58 5.17 -27.67
C GLN A 223 -2.96 6.37 -26.95
N LYS A 224 -3.09 6.47 -25.62
CA LYS A 224 -2.38 7.49 -24.84
C LYS A 224 -0.90 7.32 -25.13
N PRO A 225 -0.21 8.36 -25.60
CA PRO A 225 1.20 8.24 -25.90
C PRO A 225 1.93 7.83 -24.63
N THR A 226 2.93 6.96 -24.74
CA THR A 226 3.76 6.50 -23.61
C THR A 226 4.33 7.66 -22.77
N SER A 227 4.46 8.85 -23.36
CA SER A 227 4.84 10.10 -22.70
C SER A 227 3.81 10.59 -21.67
N GLU A 228 2.51 10.33 -21.85
CA GLU A 228 1.45 10.78 -20.94
C GLU A 228 1.54 10.05 -19.60
N TRP A 229 1.72 8.72 -19.61
CA TRP A 229 1.87 7.95 -18.37
C TRP A 229 3.12 8.35 -17.59
N ARG A 230 4.25 8.52 -18.29
CA ARG A 230 5.49 9.01 -17.69
C ARG A 230 5.31 10.37 -17.04
N SER A 231 4.62 11.29 -17.74
CA SER A 231 4.33 12.63 -17.22
C SER A 231 3.45 12.56 -15.97
N LYS A 232 2.36 11.78 -16.01
CA LYS A 232 1.47 11.62 -14.85
C LYS A 232 2.16 10.99 -13.65
N ILE A 233 3.00 9.97 -13.85
CA ILE A 233 3.81 9.37 -12.78
C ILE A 233 4.75 10.42 -12.19
N SER A 234 5.46 11.18 -13.04
CA SER A 234 6.37 12.24 -12.60
C SER A 234 5.64 13.32 -11.82
N GLU A 235 4.46 13.75 -12.26
CA GLU A 235 3.64 14.75 -11.59
C GLU A 235 3.19 14.27 -10.20
N LEU A 236 2.72 13.02 -10.07
CA LEU A 236 2.29 12.46 -8.78
C LEU A 236 3.44 12.29 -7.77
N LEU A 237 4.65 12.00 -8.25
CA LEU A 237 5.84 11.97 -7.43
C LEU A 237 6.24 13.39 -7.01
N ILE A 238 6.39 14.31 -7.97
CA ILE A 238 6.77 15.71 -7.71
C ILE A 238 5.76 16.42 -6.79
N ASP A 239 4.46 16.15 -6.96
CA ASP A 239 3.42 16.59 -6.04
C ASP A 239 3.76 16.13 -4.62
N GLY A 240 4.00 14.83 -4.40
CA GLY A 240 4.36 14.33 -3.07
C GLY A 240 5.65 14.93 -2.48
N TYR A 241 6.62 15.27 -3.33
CA TYR A 241 7.83 15.99 -2.90
C TYR A 241 7.53 17.43 -2.46
N ASN A 242 6.64 18.13 -3.19
CA ASN A 242 6.33 19.54 -2.95
C ASN A 242 5.23 19.76 -1.90
N SER A 243 4.24 18.87 -1.84
CA SER A 243 2.96 19.05 -1.14
C SER A 243 2.69 17.98 -0.08
N GLY A 244 3.56 16.97 0.05
CA GLY A 244 3.38 15.82 0.95
C GLY A 244 3.18 16.25 2.39
N THR A 245 1.92 16.52 2.72
CA THR A 245 1.47 16.80 4.07
C THR A 245 1.54 15.45 4.73
N ILE A 246 2.49 15.29 5.63
CA ILE A 246 2.54 14.05 6.35
C ILE A 246 1.25 13.94 7.15
N VAL A 247 0.38 12.99 6.79
CA VAL A 247 -0.95 12.86 7.37
C VAL A 247 -0.80 12.50 8.83
N SER A 248 -0.93 13.48 9.71
CA SER A 248 -0.92 13.29 11.16
C SER A 248 -2.29 12.80 11.63
N THR A 249 -2.64 11.55 11.30
CA THR A 249 -3.74 10.87 12.00
C THR A 249 -3.20 10.37 13.33
N LEU A 250 -3.63 11.00 14.43
CA LEU A 250 -3.35 10.58 15.80
C LEU A 250 -3.64 9.08 15.95
N ILE A 251 -2.59 8.25 15.95
CA ILE A 251 -2.66 6.91 16.52
C ILE A 251 -2.48 7.16 18.02
N ALA A 252 -3.58 7.19 18.76
CA ALA A 252 -3.50 7.31 20.20
C ALA A 252 -2.72 6.09 20.74
N PRO A 253 -1.64 6.29 21.52
CA PRO A 253 -1.12 5.22 22.36
C PRO A 253 -2.20 4.83 23.35
N HIS A 254 -2.42 3.53 23.51
CA HIS A 254 -3.27 2.98 24.54
C HIS A 254 -2.52 3.13 25.87
N ASP A 255 -2.69 4.26 26.55
CA ASP A 255 -2.18 4.45 27.92
C ASP A 255 -3.12 3.73 28.90
N ASP A 256 -2.85 2.44 29.12
CA ASP A 256 -3.13 1.84 30.42
C ASP A 256 -1.96 2.19 31.33
N ASP A 257 -2.07 3.31 32.04
CA ASP A 257 -1.39 3.55 33.32
C ASP A 257 -2.05 4.77 33.99
N ILE A 258 -3.14 4.49 34.70
CA ILE A 258 -3.70 5.41 35.70
C ILE A 258 -2.76 5.35 36.90
N ASP A 259 -1.75 6.22 36.92
CA ASP A 259 -1.07 6.57 38.15
C ASP A 259 -1.59 7.92 38.65
N ASP A 260 -2.33 7.81 39.75
CA ASP A 260 -2.79 8.83 40.67
C ASP A 260 -1.62 9.72 41.11
N ALA A 261 -1.52 10.91 40.52
CA ALA A 261 -0.71 12.00 41.04
C ALA A 261 -1.52 13.30 40.95
N GLY A 262 -2.20 13.62 42.06
CA GLY A 262 -2.86 14.89 42.26
C GLY A 262 -1.90 16.06 42.03
N LEU A 263 -2.32 17.00 41.19
CA LEU A 263 -1.69 18.30 41.07
C LEU A 263 -2.76 19.39 41.18
N ASP A 264 -2.57 20.19 42.22
CA ASP A 264 -3.37 21.34 42.62
C ASP A 264 -3.58 22.32 41.47
N MET A 265 -4.82 22.77 41.31
CA MET A 265 -5.14 23.94 40.50
C MET A 265 -4.76 25.20 41.27
N GLU A 266 -3.66 25.84 40.89
CA GLU A 266 -3.43 27.25 41.20
C GLU A 266 -3.78 28.12 39.98
N ASP A 267 -4.65 29.10 40.24
CA ASP A 267 -5.24 30.06 39.32
C ASP A 267 -4.19 30.86 38.53
N VAL A 268 -4.21 30.74 37.20
CA VAL A 268 -3.50 31.67 36.31
C VAL A 268 -4.35 32.93 36.12
N LYS A 269 -3.95 33.99 36.82
CA LYS A 269 -4.46 35.35 36.63
C LYS A 269 -3.89 35.93 35.33
N LEU A 270 -4.76 36.23 34.37
CA LEU A 270 -4.41 37.02 33.18
C LEU A 270 -4.20 38.48 33.57
N GLU A 271 -3.02 39.04 33.28
CA GLU A 271 -2.84 40.50 33.21
C GLU A 271 -2.80 40.97 31.75
N PRO A 272 -3.38 42.15 31.45
CA PRO A 272 -3.40 42.69 30.10
C PRO A 272 -2.17 43.58 29.83
N TYR A 273 -1.55 43.31 28.67
CA TYR A 273 -0.93 44.19 27.66
C TYR A 273 0.41 43.66 27.16
#